data_AF-A0A529MM01-F1
#
_entry.id   AF-A0A529MM01-F1
#
_cell.length_a   1.000
_cell.length_b   1.000
_cell.length_c   1.000
_cell.angle_alpha   90.00
_cell.angle_beta   90.00
_cell.angle_gamma   90.00
#
_symmetry.space_group_name_H-M   'P 1'
#
loop_
_entity.id
_entity.type
_entity.pdbx_description
1 polymer ?
#
loop_
_entity_poly.entity_id
_entity_poly.type
_entity_poly.pdbx_seq_one_letter_code
_entity_poly.pdbx_strand_id
1 'polypeptide(L)' 'MAMIPPIDYATASQEIRAEHDRELSLRGRMTNMKRILLNSPAAHRIYAEWFTLRDLLKPTLDDRAIWLLS' A
#
# COMPACT_ATOMS: atom_id res chain seq x y z
N MET A 1 -17.28 15.62 6.03
CA MET A 1 -16.26 14.73 5.42
C MET A 1 -16.28 13.42 6.18
N ALA A 2 -16.43 12.28 5.51
CA ALA A 2 -16.39 10.97 6.17
C ALA A 2 -14.93 10.56 6.41
N MET A 3 -14.56 10.24 7.66
CA MET A 3 -13.25 9.71 8.02
C MET A 3 -13.29 8.18 7.89
N ILE A 4 -12.35 7.60 7.14
CA ILE A 4 -12.22 6.15 7.04
C ILE A 4 -11.29 5.68 8.17
N PRO A 5 -11.77 4.86 9.13
CA PRO A 5 -10.93 4.36 10.19
C PRO A 5 -9.93 3.31 9.64
N PRO A 6 -8.76 3.14 10.29
CA PRO A 6 -7.88 2.02 10.00
C PRO A 6 -8.57 0.68 10.27
N ILE A 7 -8.22 -0.36 9.51
CA ILE A 7 -8.72 -1.72 9.79
C ILE A 7 -8.27 -2.22 11.17
N ASP A 8 -9.18 -2.90 11.85
CA ASP A 8 -8.88 -3.72 13.01
C ASP A 8 -8.64 -5.16 12.55
N TYR A 9 -7.43 -5.67 12.78
CA TYR A 9 -7.02 -7.00 12.34
C TYR A 9 -7.88 -8.10 12.98
N ALA A 10 -8.31 -7.93 14.23
CA ALA A 10 -9.06 -8.96 14.96
C ALA A 10 -10.46 -9.21 14.36
N THR A 11 -11.08 -8.15 13.83
CA THR A 11 -12.44 -8.18 13.27
C THR A 11 -12.47 -8.17 11.75
N ALA A 12 -11.31 -8.01 11.10
CA ALA A 12 -11.18 -7.96 9.65
C ALA A 12 -11.53 -9.29 8.96
N SER A 13 -12.03 -9.16 7.73
CA SER A 13 -12.26 -10.31 6.85
C SER A 13 -10.95 -11.08 6.61
N GLN A 14 -11.08 -12.35 6.21
CA GLN A 14 -9.91 -13.19 5.93
C GLN A 14 -9.03 -12.60 4.81
N GLU A 15 -9.64 -11.98 3.81
CA GLU A 15 -8.92 -11.34 2.70
C GLU A 15 -8.05 -10.18 3.18
N ILE A 16 -8.59 -9.30 4.03
CA ILE A 16 -7.87 -8.16 4.60
C ILE A 16 -6.72 -8.64 5.49
N ARG A 17 -6.96 -9.67 6.32
CA ARG A 17 -5.90 -10.26 7.15
C ARG A 17 -4.78 -10.87 6.31
N ALA A 18 -5.12 -11.63 5.27
CA ALA A 18 -4.14 -12.21 4.37
C ALA A 18 -3.27 -11.14 3.67
N GLU A 19 -3.89 -10.03 3.24
CA GLU A 19 -3.15 -8.92 2.63
C GLU A 19 -2.28 -8.18 3.65
N HIS A 20 -2.79 -7.98 4.87
CA HIS A 20 -2.03 -7.41 5.97
C HIS A 20 -0.77 -8.23 6.29
N ASP A 21 -0.91 -9.56 6.38
CA ASP A 21 0.19 -10.48 6.68
C ASP A 21 1.19 -10.56 5.53
N ARG A 22 0.70 -10.52 4.28
CA ARG A 22 1.54 -10.39 3.08
C ARG A 22 2.41 -9.14 3.16
N GLU A 23 1.83 -7.98 3.45
CA GLU A 23 2.59 -6.73 3.55
C GLU A 23 3.64 -6.76 4.66
N LEU A 24 3.29 -7.32 5.82
CA LEU A 24 4.25 -7.54 6.91
C LEU A 24 5.40 -8.46 6.47
N SER A 25 5.12 -9.52 5.72
CA SER A 25 6.17 -10.42 5.23
C SER A 25 7.10 -9.75 4.21
N LEU A 26 6.56 -8.89 3.34
CA LEU A 26 7.31 -8.25 2.25
C LEU A 26 8.13 -7.06 2.73
N ARG A 27 7.62 -6.27 3.68
CA ARG A 27 8.21 -4.98 4.05
C ARG A 27 8.48 -4.80 5.54
N GLY A 28 8.13 -5.78 6.38
CA GLY A 28 8.43 -5.82 7.82
C GLY A 28 7.66 -4.81 8.68
N ARG A 29 6.84 -3.94 8.08
CA ARG A 29 6.09 -2.92 8.82
C ARG A 29 4.76 -2.57 8.15
N MET A 30 3.76 -2.32 8.98
CA MET A 30 2.44 -1.84 8.59
C MET A 30 2.23 -0.42 9.13
N THR A 31 2.06 0.57 8.24
CA THR A 31 1.80 1.97 8.64
C THR A 31 0.31 2.24 8.77
N ASN A 32 -0.08 3.29 9.51
CA ASN A 32 -1.50 3.67 9.66
C ASN A 32 -2.19 3.93 8.31
N MET A 33 -1.49 4.57 7.37
CA MET A 33 -2.01 4.81 6.03
C MET A 33 -2.33 3.49 5.30
N LYS A 34 -1.45 2.48 5.39
CA LYS A 34 -1.70 1.16 4.79
C LYS A 34 -2.86 0.44 5.46
N ARG A 35 -3.01 0.56 6.78
CA ARG A 35 -4.18 0.04 7.51
C ARG A 35 -5.49 0.71 7.08
N ILE A 36 -5.47 1.99 6.71
CA ILE A 36 -6.64 2.67 6.15
C ILE A 36 -6.91 2.18 4.73
N LEU A 37 -5.88 2.08 3.89
CA LEU A 37 -6.01 1.58 2.51
C LEU A 37 -6.54 0.14 2.46
N LEU A 38 -6.20 -0.69 3.45
CA LEU A 38 -6.66 -2.08 3.57
C LEU A 38 -8.17 -2.25 3.76
N ASN A 39 -8.95 -1.18 3.95
CA ASN A 39 -10.39 -1.24 3.75
C ASN A 39 -10.76 -1.67 2.31
N SER A 40 -9.82 -1.54 1.36
CA SER A 40 -9.84 -2.17 0.04
C SER A 40 -8.49 -2.85 -0.26
N PRO A 41 -8.40 -4.18 -0.21
CA PRO A 41 -7.16 -4.91 -0.53
C PRO A 41 -6.59 -4.55 -1.91
N ALA A 42 -7.46 -4.29 -2.89
CA ALA A 42 -7.05 -3.83 -4.21
C ALA A 42 -6.35 -2.47 -4.17
N ALA A 43 -6.92 -1.50 -3.45
CA ALA A 43 -6.30 -0.18 -3.29
C ALA A 43 -4.95 -0.27 -2.57
N HIS A 44 -4.86 -1.12 -1.55
CA HIS A 44 -3.61 -1.40 -0.86
C HIS A 44 -2.53 -1.94 -1.81
N ARG A 45 -2.86 -2.96 -2.61
CA ARG A 45 -1.93 -3.58 -3.58
C ARG A 45 -1.44 -2.60 -4.63
N ILE A 46 -2.34 -1.87 -5.29
CA ILE A 46 -1.99 -0.89 -6.33
C ILE A 46 -1.04 0.17 -5.76
N TYR A 47 -1.36 0.69 -4.57
CA TYR A 47 -0.51 1.67 -3.91
C TYR A 47 0.87 1.09 -3.54
N ALA A 48 0.94 -0.17 -3.08
CA ALA A 48 2.20 -0.83 -2.75
C ALA A 48 3.05 -1.13 -4.00
N GLU A 49 2.43 -1.50 -5.12
CA GLU A 49 3.08 -1.78 -6.40
C GLU A 49 3.70 -0.54 -7.03
N TRP A 50 3.06 0.63 -6.90
CA TRP A 50 3.60 1.90 -7.37
C TRP A 50 5.04 2.15 -6.90
N PHE A 51 5.37 1.85 -5.63
CA PHE A 51 6.73 2.04 -5.13
C PHE A 51 7.75 1.12 -5.80
N THR A 52 7.35 -0.12 -6.09
CA THR A 52 8.19 -1.07 -6.82
C THR A 52 8.42 -0.57 -8.25
N LEU A 53 7.38 -0.11 -8.94
CA LEU A 53 7.48 0.45 -10.29
C LEU A 53 8.37 1.70 -10.31
N ARG A 54 8.18 2.61 -9.35
CA ARG A 54 9.00 3.81 -9.18
C ARG A 54 10.48 3.45 -9.03
N ASP A 55 10.80 2.47 -8.20
CA ASP A 55 12.19 2.07 -7.99
C ASP A 55 12.82 1.40 -9.22
N LEU A 56 12.01 0.73 -10.08
CA LEU A 56 12.45 0.22 -11.38
C LEU A 56 12.71 1.34 -12.41
N LEU A 57 12.01 2.48 -12.31
CA LEU A 57 12.19 3.61 -13.23
C LEU A 57 13.41 4.49 -12.88
N LYS A 58 13.79 4.57 -11.62
CA LYS A 58 14.91 5.42 -11.12
C LYS A 58 16.24 5.31 -11.88
N PRO A 59 16.68 4.15 -12.38
CA PRO A 59 17.93 4.06 -13.14
C PRO A 59 17.86 4.75 -14.50
N THR A 60 16.65 4.97 -15.04
CA THR A 60 16.43 5.47 -16.41
C THR A 60 15.83 6.87 -16.44
N LEU A 61 15.04 7.23 -15.42
CA LEU A 61 14.37 8.53 -15.30
C LEU A 61 14.79 9.22 -14.02
N ASP A 62 14.97 10.54 -14.08
CA ASP A 62 15.16 11.35 -12.89
C ASP A 62 13.86 11.41 -12.05
N ASP A 63 14.01 11.70 -10.75
CA ASP A 63 12.84 11.75 -9.85
C ASP A 63 11.78 12.73 -10.37
N ARG A 64 12.19 13.87 -10.94
CA ARG A 64 11.27 14.89 -11.45
C ARG A 64 10.39 14.37 -12.59
N ALA A 65 10.96 13.61 -13.52
CA ALA A 65 10.24 12.99 -14.63
C ALA A 65 9.28 11.90 -14.12
N ILE A 66 9.68 11.14 -13.10
CA ILE A 66 8.81 10.14 -12.47
C ILE A 66 7.60 10.82 -11.82
N TRP A 67 7.80 11.90 -11.06
CA TRP A 67 6.73 12.65 -10.39
C TRP A 67 5.76 13.34 -11.36
N LEU A 68 6.22 13.72 -12.56
CA LEU A 68 5.36 14.39 -13.55
C LEU A 68 4.23 13.48 -14.09
N LEU A 69 4.39 12.15 -13.94
CA LEU A 69 3.48 11.12 -14.44
C LEU A 69 2.67 10.44 -13.31
N SER A 70 2.81 10.92 -12.07
CA SER A 70 2.23 10.32 -10.84
C SER A 70 0.98 11.06 -10.36
#